data_AF-A0A316WQ41-F1
#
_entry.id   AF-A0A316WQ41-F1
#
_cell.length_a   1.000
_cell.length_b   1.000
_cell.length_c   1.000
_cell.angle_alpha   90.00
_cell.angle_beta   90.00
_cell.angle_gamma   90.00
#
_symmetry.space_group_name_H-M   'P 1'
#
loop_
_entity.id
_entity.type
_entity.pdbx_description
1 polymer ?
#
loop_
_entity_poly.entity_id
_entity_poly.type
_entity_poly.pdbx_seq_one_letter_code
_entity_poly.pdbx_strand_id
1 'polypeptide(L)'
;MKKYPELQKIYDYSEEDKVDFMPDLKDVQGFASLLSLNCFYITSVIKDNHPYIGISFSCSWDDEHGLGIMTHKNRVIEIGEADTAFSSWAAEEDL
;
A
#
# COMPACT_ATOMS: atom_id res chain seq x y z
N MET A 1 4.87 -5.59 9.22
CA MET A 1 3.94 -5.15 10.28
C MET A 1 4.31 -3.81 10.95
N LYS A 2 5.56 -3.32 10.94
CA LYS A 2 5.94 -2.09 11.70
C LYS A 2 5.15 -0.81 11.34
N LYS A 3 4.82 -0.61 10.05
CA LYS A 3 4.08 0.55 9.55
C LYS A 3 2.61 0.58 9.94
N TYR A 4 1.98 -0.57 10.15
CA TYR A 4 0.53 -0.63 10.35
C TYR A 4 0.06 -0.03 11.69
N PRO A 5 0.75 -0.27 12.83
CA PRO A 5 0.48 0.47 14.06
C PRO A 5 0.74 1.98 13.99
N GLU A 6 1.60 2.44 13.07
CA GLU A 6 1.78 3.88 12.83
C GLU A 6 0.56 4.46 12.10
N LEU A 7 0.04 3.74 11.09
CA LEU A 7 -1.19 4.11 10.39
C LEU A 7 -2.40 4.10 11.33
N GLN A 8 -2.55 3.09 12.18
CA GLN A 8 -3.63 3.04 13.17
C GLN A 8 -3.67 4.29 14.06
N LYS A 9 -2.52 4.88 14.41
CA LYS A 9 -2.45 6.12 15.19
C LYS A 9 -2.79 7.38 14.39
N ILE A 10 -2.63 7.34 13.08
CA ILE A 10 -2.96 8.46 12.19
C ILE A 10 -4.47 8.50 11.96
N TYR A 11 -5.08 7.34 11.67
CA TYR A 11 -6.52 7.23 11.48
C TYR A 11 -7.29 7.35 12.81
N ASP A 12 -6.71 6.91 13.93
CA ASP A 12 -7.22 7.09 15.29
C ASP A 12 -8.69 6.69 15.46
N TYR A 13 -9.08 5.56 14.85
CA TYR A 13 -10.42 5.00 15.00
C TYR A 13 -10.73 4.69 16.46
N SER A 14 -12.00 4.89 16.85
CA SER A 14 -12.49 4.45 18.15
C SER A 14 -12.29 2.94 18.33
N GLU A 15 -12.19 2.43 19.55
CA GLU A 15 -12.03 0.97 19.77
C GLU A 15 -13.20 0.15 19.18
N GLU A 16 -14.39 0.75 19.04
CA GLU A 16 -15.54 0.14 18.36
C GLU A 16 -15.29 0.04 16.85
N ASP A 17 -14.96 1.17 16.20
CA ASP A 17 -14.75 1.24 14.75
C ASP A 17 -13.46 0.54 14.30
N LYS A 18 -12.44 0.52 15.16
CA LYS A 18 -11.14 -0.10 14.91
C LYS A 18 -11.29 -1.59 14.62
N VAL A 19 -12.24 -2.28 15.26
CA VAL A 19 -12.47 -3.72 15.03
C VAL A 19 -12.84 -4.00 13.57
N ASP A 20 -13.61 -3.11 12.95
CA ASP A 20 -14.10 -3.28 11.59
C ASP A 20 -13.13 -2.71 10.55
N PHE A 21 -12.50 -1.57 10.82
CA PHE A 21 -11.67 -0.86 9.84
C PHE A 21 -10.18 -1.15 9.97
N MET A 22 -9.64 -1.20 11.18
CA MET A 22 -8.19 -1.39 11.42
C MET A 22 -7.87 -2.31 12.62
N PRO A 23 -8.31 -3.57 12.61
CA PRO A 23 -8.12 -4.46 13.75
C PRO A 23 -6.64 -4.76 13.99
N ASP A 24 -6.28 -5.06 15.23
CA ASP A 24 -4.91 -5.48 15.54
C ASP A 24 -4.60 -6.84 14.90
N LEU A 25 -3.55 -6.87 14.07
CA LEU A 25 -3.16 -8.06 13.32
C LEU A 25 -2.01 -8.79 14.02
N LYS A 26 -2.11 -10.13 14.06
CA LYS A 26 -1.07 -11.00 14.64
C LYS A 26 0.05 -11.32 13.65
N ASP A 27 -0.28 -11.37 12.36
CA ASP A 27 0.62 -11.74 11.27
C ASP A 27 0.18 -11.07 9.95
N VAL A 28 0.93 -11.36 8.88
CA VAL A 28 0.69 -10.76 7.57
C VAL A 28 -0.55 -11.31 6.87
N GLN A 29 -1.03 -12.49 7.27
CA GLN A 29 -2.20 -13.14 6.70
C GLN A 29 -3.48 -12.42 7.13
N GLY A 30 -3.46 -11.74 8.27
CA GLY A 30 -4.55 -10.87 8.72
C GLY A 30 -4.91 -9.74 7.74
N PHE A 31 -4.00 -9.32 6.85
CA PHE A 31 -4.31 -8.30 5.84
C PHE A 31 -5.21 -8.82 4.71
N ALA A 32 -5.33 -10.13 4.53
CA ALA A 32 -6.07 -10.71 3.40
C ALA A 32 -7.56 -10.37 3.42
N SER A 33 -8.15 -10.11 4.60
CA SER A 33 -9.54 -9.64 4.72
C SER A 33 -9.69 -8.12 4.67
N LEU A 34 -8.58 -7.38 4.75
CA LEU A 34 -8.60 -5.91 4.79
C LEU A 34 -8.21 -5.27 3.47
N LEU A 35 -7.54 -6.02 2.59
CA LEU A 35 -7.03 -5.53 1.30
C LEU A 35 -7.67 -6.28 0.14
N SER A 36 -8.22 -5.53 -0.80
CA SER A 36 -8.67 -6.05 -2.09
C SER A 36 -7.82 -5.45 -3.20
N LEU A 37 -7.22 -6.31 -4.03
CA LEU A 37 -6.44 -5.85 -5.18
C LEU A 37 -7.35 -5.17 -6.21
N ASN A 38 -6.98 -3.97 -6.63
CA ASN A 38 -7.69 -3.23 -7.67
C ASN A 38 -7.05 -3.45 -9.04
N CYS A 39 -5.76 -3.11 -9.16
CA CYS A 39 -5.03 -3.20 -10.41
C CYS A 39 -3.51 -3.18 -10.20
N PHE A 40 -2.79 -3.53 -11.27
CA PHE A 40 -1.35 -3.35 -11.38
C PHE A 40 -1.04 -2.30 -12.44
N TYR A 41 -0.07 -1.45 -12.15
CA TYR A 41 0.49 -0.47 -13.09
C TYR A 41 1.87 -0.93 -13.52
N ILE A 42 2.07 -1.08 -14.82
CA ILE A 42 3.41 -1.26 -15.40
C ILE A 42 3.89 0.12 -15.80
N THR A 43 4.93 0.61 -15.13
CA THR A 43 5.44 1.97 -15.36
C THR A 43 6.36 2.04 -16.58
N SER A 44 6.56 3.25 -17.10
CA SER A 44 7.54 3.54 -18.16
C SER A 44 8.96 3.75 -17.64
N VAL A 45 9.16 3.83 -16.32
CA VAL A 45 10.46 3.99 -15.68
C VAL A 45 11.14 2.62 -15.61
N ILE A 46 12.35 2.51 -16.16
CA ILE A 46 13.07 1.24 -16.32
C ILE A 46 14.42 1.33 -15.63
N LYS A 47 14.69 0.39 -14.71
CA LYS A 47 15.99 0.18 -14.04
C LYS A 47 16.42 -1.27 -14.23
N ASP A 48 17.68 -1.48 -14.63
CA ASP A 48 18.24 -2.81 -14.92
C ASP A 48 17.39 -3.66 -15.87
N ASN A 49 16.86 -3.06 -16.94
CA ASN A 49 16.00 -3.74 -17.93
C ASN A 49 14.68 -4.29 -17.34
N HIS A 50 14.22 -3.76 -16.21
CA HIS A 50 12.93 -4.10 -15.60
C HIS A 50 12.13 -2.82 -15.30
N PRO A 51 10.83 -2.78 -15.63
CA PRO A 51 9.98 -1.67 -15.22
C PRO A 51 9.72 -1.73 -13.71
N TYR A 52 9.39 -0.59 -13.12
CA TYR A 52 8.75 -0.57 -11.81
C TYR A 52 7.29 -1.01 -11.95
N ILE A 53 6.79 -1.73 -10.95
CA ILE A 53 5.42 -2.22 -10.90
C ILE A 53 4.73 -1.58 -9.69
N GLY A 54 3.66 -0.85 -9.96
CA GLY A 54 2.79 -0.34 -8.92
C GLY A 54 1.60 -1.27 -8.67
N ILE A 55 1.16 -1.35 -7.42
CA ILE A 55 0.04 -2.19 -6.99
C ILE A 55 -0.93 -1.31 -6.20
N SER A 56 -2.17 -1.24 -6.65
CA SER A 56 -3.24 -0.51 -5.96
C SER A 56 -4.21 -1.49 -5.30
N PHE A 57 -4.56 -1.19 -4.06
CA PHE A 57 -5.55 -1.92 -3.27
C PHE A 57 -6.62 -0.97 -2.76
N SER A 58 -7.86 -1.47 -2.68
CA SER A 58 -8.83 -0.94 -1.73
C SER A 58 -8.50 -1.49 -0.35
N CYS A 59 -8.71 -0.69 0.68
CA CYS A 59 -8.42 -1.04 2.06
C CYS A 59 -9.58 -0.68 2.97
N SER A 60 -9.85 -1.50 3.99
CA SER A 60 -10.98 -1.30 4.89
C SER A 60 -10.95 0.03 5.65
N TRP A 61 -9.79 0.64 5.83
CA TRP A 61 -9.63 1.85 6.63
C TRP A 61 -9.64 3.16 5.84
N ASP A 62 -9.70 3.07 4.51
CA ASP A 62 -9.75 4.25 3.65
C ASP A 62 -10.46 3.90 2.33
N ASP A 63 -11.78 4.03 2.34
CA ASP A 63 -12.63 3.75 1.18
C ASP A 63 -12.47 4.80 0.07
N GLU A 64 -11.94 5.99 0.38
CA GLU A 64 -11.78 7.09 -0.58
C GLU A 64 -10.41 7.02 -1.29
N HIS A 65 -9.32 6.82 -0.54
CA HIS A 65 -7.95 6.95 -1.06
C HIS A 65 -7.27 5.62 -1.34
N GLY A 66 -7.63 4.54 -0.64
CA GLY A 66 -7.01 3.22 -0.81
C GLY A 66 -5.51 3.16 -0.46
N LEU A 67 -4.84 2.09 -0.89
CA LEU A 67 -3.42 1.83 -0.63
C LEU A 67 -2.65 1.61 -1.93
N GLY A 68 -1.54 2.32 -2.11
CA GLY A 68 -0.63 2.17 -3.24
C GLY A 68 0.74 1.69 -2.80
N ILE A 69 1.32 0.79 -3.59
CA ILE A 69 2.66 0.25 -3.35
C ILE A 69 3.46 0.33 -4.65
N MET A 70 4.61 1.00 -4.61
CA MET A 70 5.58 0.97 -5.71
C MET A 70 6.63 -0.12 -5.45
N THR A 71 6.92 -0.94 -6.46
CA THR A 71 7.87 -2.04 -6.37
C THR A 71 8.86 -2.06 -7.54
N HIS A 72 10.05 -2.59 -7.30
CA HIS A 72 11.01 -2.96 -8.34
C HIS A 72 11.59 -4.33 -8.04
N LYS A 73 11.36 -5.29 -8.95
CA LYS A 73 11.72 -6.71 -8.76
C LYS A 73 11.15 -7.26 -7.44
N ASN A 74 11.98 -7.47 -6.42
CA ASN A 74 11.61 -8.01 -5.12
C ASN A 74 11.66 -6.96 -3.99
N ARG A 75 11.82 -5.68 -4.33
CA ARG A 75 11.90 -4.56 -3.39
C ARG A 75 10.60 -3.78 -3.39
N VAL A 76 10.15 -3.42 -2.19
CA VAL A 76 9.18 -2.35 -1.99
C VAL A 76 9.96 -1.04 -1.97
N ILE A 77 9.59 -0.11 -2.84
CA ILE A 77 10.19 1.21 -2.96
C ILE A 77 9.45 2.18 -2.05
N GLU A 78 8.13 2.20 -2.18
CA GLU A 78 7.28 3.10 -1.43
C GLU A 78 5.92 2.45 -1.12
N ILE A 79 5.33 2.85 0.00
CA ILE A 79 3.96 2.55 0.41
C ILE A 79 3.31 3.87 0.79
N GLY A 80 2.19 4.19 0.14
CA GLY A 80 1.41 5.39 0.38
C GLY A 80 -0.05 5.17 -0.01
N GLU A 81 -0.76 6.26 -0.33
CA GLU A 81 -2.12 6.19 -0.87
C GLU A 81 -2.13 5.57 -2.28
N ALA A 82 -3.31 5.33 -2.86
CA ALA A 82 -3.41 4.63 -4.16
C ALA A 82 -2.63 5.30 -5.30
N ASP A 83 -2.39 6.62 -5.22
CA ASP A 83 -1.60 7.37 -6.19
C ASP A 83 -0.13 6.91 -6.29
N THR A 84 0.43 6.42 -5.17
CA THR A 84 1.77 5.84 -5.10
C THR A 84 1.94 4.69 -6.09
N ALA A 85 0.85 3.99 -6.45
CA ALA A 85 0.90 2.89 -7.41
C ALA A 85 1.09 3.37 -8.87
N PHE A 86 0.81 4.62 -9.21
CA PHE A 86 0.91 5.10 -10.60
C PHE A 86 1.74 6.38 -10.77
N SER A 87 2.10 7.07 -9.68
CA SER A 87 3.05 8.17 -9.71
C SER A 87 4.45 7.67 -10.07
N SER A 88 5.16 8.40 -10.95
CA SER A 88 6.53 8.05 -11.34
C SER A 88 7.58 8.50 -10.34
N TRP A 89 7.26 9.40 -9.39
CA TRP A 89 8.25 10.01 -8.49
C TRP A 89 9.05 8.99 -7.70
N ALA A 90 8.37 8.04 -7.05
CA ALA A 90 9.02 6.97 -6.29
C ALA A 90 10.00 6.14 -7.15
N ALA A 91 9.62 5.89 -8.40
CA ALA A 91 10.45 5.14 -9.34
C ALA A 91 11.64 5.98 -9.85
N GLU A 92 11.43 7.28 -10.10
CA GLU A 92 12.44 8.22 -10.57
C GLU A 92 13.50 8.52 -9.49
N GLU A 93 13.09 8.68 -8.22
CA GLU A 93 14.00 8.88 -7.10
C GLU A 93 14.88 7.66 -6.78
N ASP A 94 14.39 6.46 -7.10
CA ASP A 94 15.13 5.21 -6.89
C ASP A 94 16.06 4.84 -8.06
N LEU A 95 16.09 5.56 -9.18
CA LEU A 95 17.02 5.31 -10.30
C LEU A 95 18.48 5.36 -9.85
#